data_AF-A0A5J4PB54-F1
#
_entry.id   AF-A0A5J4PB54-F1
#
_cell.length_a   1.000
_cell.length_b   1.000
_cell.length_c   1.000
_cell.angle_alpha   90.00
_cell.angle_beta   90.00
_cell.angle_gamma   90.00
#
_symmetry.space_group_name_H-M   'P 1'
#
loop_
_entity.id
_entity.type
_entity.pdbx_description
1 polymer ?
#
loop_
_entity_poly.entity_id
_entity_poly.type
_entity_poly.pdbx_seq_one_letter_code
_entity_poly.pdbx_strand_id
1 'polypeptide(L)'
;MELTSKSRLPRLVKERIICEYLSGSKTVQMLSEEYGMSRNAINQLVSRHKGKFSPAFEAKPILPAMNCKKTTGEITEKLLQENQALRHCLEQAQLKIE
;
A
#
# COMPACT_ATOMS: atom_id res chain seq x y z
N MET A 1 2.71 34.31 20.67
CA MET A 1 2.05 33.00 20.56
C MET A 1 3.14 31.93 20.59
N GLU A 2 3.37 31.31 21.73
CA GLU A 2 4.28 30.16 21.84
C GLU A 2 3.50 28.98 22.42
N LEU A 3 3.06 28.08 21.54
CA LEU A 3 2.53 26.78 21.93
C LEU A 3 3.65 25.75 21.78
N THR A 4 4.57 25.73 22.75
CA THR A 4 5.64 24.74 22.85
C THR A 4 5.22 23.54 23.70
N SER A 5 3.99 23.07 23.55
CA SER A 5 3.66 21.70 23.97
C SER A 5 4.27 20.74 22.96
N LYS A 6 5.37 20.07 23.35
CA LYS A 6 6.03 18.98 22.60
C LYS A 6 5.10 17.76 22.48
N SER A 7 3.92 17.92 21.90
CA SER A 7 2.97 16.84 21.66
C SER A 7 3.58 15.92 20.60
N ARG A 8 3.97 14.73 21.04
CA ARG A 8 4.50 13.71 20.15
C ARG A 8 3.41 13.37 19.11
N LEU A 9 3.68 13.64 17.85
CA LEU A 9 2.72 13.34 16.78
C LEU A 9 2.32 11.86 16.81
N PRO A 10 1.02 11.54 16.65
CA PRO A 10 0.54 10.17 16.53
C PRO A 10 1.25 9.43 15.41
N ARG A 11 1.44 8.11 15.58
CA ARG A 11 2.15 7.28 14.60
C ARG A 11 1.53 7.35 13.20
N LEU A 12 0.20 7.29 13.12
CA LEU A 12 -0.56 7.36 11.86
C LEU A 12 -0.33 8.67 11.12
N VAL A 13 -0.22 9.79 11.84
CA VAL A 13 0.04 11.11 11.24
C VAL A 13 1.45 11.14 10.64
N LYS A 14 2.43 10.57 11.33
CA LYS A 14 3.80 10.46 10.80
C LYS A 14 3.86 9.61 9.53
N GLU A 15 3.17 8.47 9.53
CA GLU A 15 3.09 7.57 8.36
C GLU A 15 2.43 8.27 7.17
N ARG A 16 1.32 8.99 7.39
CA ARG A 16 0.66 9.79 6.34
C ARG A 16 1.60 10.83 5.73
N ILE A 17 2.28 11.62 6.55
CA ILE A 17 3.24 12.65 6.09
C ILE A 17 4.34 12.00 5.22
N ILE A 18 4.84 10.83 5.62
CA ILE A 18 5.88 10.11 4.87
C ILE A 18 5.34 9.63 3.53
N CYS A 19 4.14 9.04 3.50
CA CYS A 19 3.53 8.55 2.26
C CYS A 19 3.25 9.69 1.27
N GLU A 20 2.69 10.81 1.75
CA GLU A 20 2.40 11.99 0.93
C GLU A 20 3.67 12.64 0.38
N TYR A 21 4.76 12.63 1.16
CA TYR A 21 6.07 13.10 0.71
C TYR A 21 6.70 12.17 -0.33
N LEU A 22 6.74 10.86 -0.06
CA LEU A 22 7.39 9.87 -0.93
C LEU A 22 6.64 9.63 -2.24
N SER A 23 5.30 9.78 -2.23
CA SER A 23 4.47 9.75 -3.44
C SER A 23 4.63 10.98 -4.32
N GLY A 24 5.28 12.05 -3.81
CA GLY A 24 5.40 13.33 -4.51
C GLY A 24 4.09 14.11 -4.58
N SER A 25 3.02 13.64 -3.93
CA SER A 25 1.72 14.34 -3.89
C SER A 25 1.82 15.66 -3.13
N LYS A 26 2.69 15.74 -2.11
CA LYS A 26 2.95 16.99 -1.38
C LYS A 26 4.43 17.29 -1.21
N THR A 27 4.78 18.57 -1.33
CA THR A 27 6.13 19.09 -1.07
C THR A 27 6.37 19.27 0.43
N VAL A 28 7.64 19.38 0.84
CA VAL A 28 8.01 19.66 2.25
C VAL A 28 7.35 20.94 2.75
N GLN A 29 7.20 21.95 1.89
CA GLN A 29 6.58 23.21 2.26
C GLN A 29 5.09 23.04 2.57
N MET A 30 4.34 22.37 1.69
CA MET A 30 2.90 22.14 1.92
C MET A 30 2.66 21.30 3.18
N LEU A 31 3.47 20.27 3.41
CA LEU A 31 3.41 19.45 4.63
C LEU A 31 3.79 20.26 5.88
N SER A 32 4.72 21.20 5.76
CA SER A 32 5.15 22.07 6.86
C SER A 32 4.01 22.99 7.31
N GLU A 33 3.30 23.56 6.34
CA GLU A 33 2.16 24.45 6.56
C GLU A 33 0.94 23.69 7.10
N GLU A 34 0.61 22.53 6.54
CA GLU A 34 -0.55 21.72 6.91
C GLU A 34 -0.45 21.12 8.33
N TYR A 35 0.72 20.59 8.68
CA TYR A 35 0.92 19.91 9.96
C TYR A 35 1.57 20.80 11.02
N GLY A 36 1.83 22.08 10.72
CA GLY A 36 2.47 23.03 11.63
C GLY A 36 3.87 22.61 12.08
N MET A 37 4.59 21.87 11.23
CA MET A 37 5.92 21.34 11.52
C MET A 37 6.99 22.11 10.76
N SER A 38 8.21 22.17 11.29
CA SER A 38 9.33 22.71 10.51
C SER A 38 9.71 21.76 9.36
N ARG A 39 10.20 22.35 8.26
CA ARG A 39 10.75 21.59 7.11
C ARG A 39 11.81 20.57 7.54
N ASN A 40 12.65 20.95 8.50
CA ASN A 40 13.69 20.09 9.06
C ASN A 40 13.11 18.89 9.81
N ALA A 41 12.00 19.06 10.53
CA ALA A 41 11.34 17.97 11.24
C ALA A 41 10.75 16.95 10.26
N ILE A 42 10.17 17.40 9.15
CA ILE A 42 9.68 16.53 8.06
C ILE A 42 10.84 15.77 7.42
N ASN A 43 11.93 16.46 7.07
CA ASN A 43 13.11 15.82 6.49
C ASN A 43 13.71 14.75 7.43
N GLN A 44 13.81 15.04 8.73
CA GLN A 44 14.26 14.04 9.71
C GLN A 44 13.33 12.83 9.79
N LEU A 45 12.02 13.06 9.72
CA LEU A 45 11.00 12.02 9.79
C LEU A 45 11.10 11.08 8.57
N VAL A 46 11.29 11.64 7.37
CA VAL A 46 11.52 10.87 6.15
C VAL A 46 12.88 10.17 6.16
N SER A 47 13.97 10.85 6.57
CA SER A 47 15.30 10.24 6.64
C SER A 47 15.36 9.07 7.62
N ARG A 48 14.69 9.19 8.79
CA ARG A 48 14.56 8.09 9.75
C ARG A 48 13.73 6.94 9.20
N HIS A 49 12.71 7.23 8.39
CA HIS A 49 11.96 6.19 7.70
C HIS A 49 12.86 5.46 6.70
N LYS A 50 13.54 6.18 5.81
CA LYS A 50 14.48 5.60 4.84
C LYS A 50 15.60 4.78 5.51
N GLY A 51 16.15 5.24 6.63
CA GLY A 51 17.18 4.50 7.36
C GLY A 51 16.69 3.23 8.08
N LYS A 52 15.39 3.10 8.34
CA LYS A 52 14.78 1.84 8.84
C LYS A 52 14.55 0.84 7.72
N PHE A 53 14.29 1.33 6.51
CA PHE A 53 14.36 0.54 5.28
C PHE A 53 15.81 0.43 4.83
N SER A 54 16.67 -0.20 5.63
CA SER A 54 17.89 -0.77 5.08
C SER A 54 17.47 -1.72 3.95
N PRO A 55 18.02 -1.62 2.73
CA PRO A 55 17.79 -2.60 1.68
C PRO A 55 18.60 -3.88 2.00
N ALA A 56 18.46 -4.41 3.21
CA ALA A 56 18.86 -5.75 3.51
C ALA A 56 17.78 -6.67 2.92
N PHE A 57 17.91 -6.95 1.63
CA PHE A 57 17.40 -8.16 0.98
C PHE A 57 15.96 -8.57 1.37
N GLU A 58 14.95 -7.87 0.84
CA GLU A 58 13.65 -8.50 0.61
C GLU A 58 13.20 -8.25 -0.82
N ALA A 59 13.80 -9.02 -1.73
CA ALA A 59 13.15 -9.47 -2.97
C ALA A 59 12.06 -10.51 -2.66
N LYS A 60 11.27 -10.27 -1.60
CA LYS A 60 10.09 -11.05 -1.25
C LYS A 60 8.99 -10.04 -0.94
N PRO A 61 7.95 -9.92 -1.77
CA PRO A 61 6.77 -9.19 -1.35
C PRO A 61 6.31 -9.83 -0.04
N ILE A 62 6.16 -9.05 1.02
CA ILE A 62 5.46 -9.46 2.22
C ILE A 62 4.00 -9.65 1.80
N LEU A 63 3.70 -10.83 1.25
CA LEU A 63 2.33 -11.29 1.16
C LEU A 63 1.87 -11.42 2.62
N PRO A 64 0.75 -10.77 3.01
CA PRO A 64 0.18 -11.03 4.32
C PRO A 64 0.04 -12.54 4.44
N ALA A 65 0.52 -13.10 5.54
CA ALA A 65 0.32 -14.50 5.87
C ALA A 65 -1.19 -14.73 5.96
N MET A 66 -1.80 -15.03 4.81
CA MET A 66 -3.16 -15.52 4.72
C MET A 66 -3.12 -16.85 5.43
N ASN A 67 -3.54 -16.80 6.69
CA ASN A 67 -4.04 -17.92 7.43
C ASN A 67 -4.92 -18.73 6.47
N CYS A 68 -4.35 -19.82 5.93
CA CYS A 68 -5.00 -20.78 5.06
C CYS A 68 -6.16 -21.42 5.83
N LYS A 69 -7.27 -20.70 5.90
CA LYS A 69 -8.57 -21.27 6.19
C LYS A 69 -8.86 -22.16 4.98
N LYS A 70 -9.03 -23.45 5.27
CA LYS A 70 -9.26 -24.56 4.33
C LYS A 70 -10.46 -24.37 3.39
N THR A 71 -11.17 -23.24 3.47
CA THR A 71 -12.28 -22.82 2.62
C THR A 71 -11.88 -22.10 1.32
N THR A 72 -10.63 -21.63 1.18
CA THR A 72 -10.21 -20.91 -0.05
C THR A 72 -10.00 -21.86 -1.24
N GLY A 73 -9.54 -23.09 -1.00
CA GLY A 73 -9.25 -24.07 -2.07
C GLY A 73 -10.50 -24.47 -2.87
N GLU A 74 -11.59 -24.81 -2.17
CA GLU A 74 -12.85 -25.20 -2.81
C GLU A 74 -13.48 -24.07 -3.63
N ILE A 75 -13.35 -22.81 -3.18
CA ILE A 75 -13.87 -21.65 -3.90
C ILE A 75 -13.04 -21.41 -5.17
N THR A 76 -11.71 -21.50 -5.07
CA THR A 76 -10.83 -21.32 -6.24
C THR A 76 -11.02 -22.42 -7.29
N GLU A 77 -11.24 -23.66 -6.86
CA GLU A 77 -11.47 -24.78 -7.78
C GLU A 77 -12.81 -24.63 -8.51
N LYS A 78 -13.87 -24.25 -7.80
CA LYS A 78 -15.18 -23.95 -8.42
C LYS A 78 -15.09 -22.80 -9.42
N LEU A 79 -14.41 -21.71 -9.08
CA LEU A 79 -14.23 -20.57 -9.99
C LEU A 79 -13.40 -20.94 -11.23
N LEU A 80 -12.38 -21.80 -11.07
CA LEU A 80 -11.57 -22.28 -12.20
C LEU A 80 -12.41 -23.14 -13.15
N GLN A 81 -13.22 -24.04 -12.61
CA GLN A 81 -14.11 -24.91 -13.38
C GLN A 81 -15.16 -24.09 -14.15
N GLU A 82 -15.76 -23.09 -13.51
CA GLU A 82 -16.69 -22.17 -14.16
C GLU A 82 -16.03 -21.39 -15.30
N ASN A 83 -14.81 -20.87 -15.08
CA ASN A 83 -14.09 -20.12 -16.11
C ASN A 83 -13.77 -20.98 -17.34
N GLN A 84 -13.44 -22.26 -17.13
CA GLN A 84 -13.18 -23.20 -18.21
C GLN A 84 -14.46 -23.50 -19.01
N ALA A 85 -15.60 -23.68 -18.33
CA ALA A 85 -16.89 -23.88 -18.99
C ALA A 85 -17.30 -22.66 -19.84
N LEU A 86 -17.11 -21.45 -19.30
CA LEU A 86 -17.38 -20.20 -20.03
C LEU A 86 -16.51 -20.05 -21.28
N ARG A 87 -15.21 -20.39 -21.17
CA ARG A 87 -14.30 -20.38 -22.32
C ARG A 87 -14.75 -21.32 -23.43
N HIS A 88 -15.13 -22.54 -23.06
CA HIS A 88 -15.63 -23.51 -24.03
C HIS A 88 -16.94 -23.04 -24.67
N CYS A 89 -17.86 -22.46 -23.89
CA CYS A 89 -19.09 -21.87 -24.43
C CYS A 89 -18.81 -20.71 -25.41
N LEU A 90 -17.85 -19.84 -25.10
CA LEU A 90 -17.45 -18.75 -25.99
C LEU A 90 -16.83 -19.27 -27.29
N GLU A 91 -15.97 -20.27 -27.22
CA GLU A 91 -15.36 -20.91 -28.39
C GLU A 91 -16.42 -21.56 -29.29
N GLN A 92 -17.37 -22.29 -28.69
CA GLN A 92 -18.49 -22.89 -29.42
C GLN A 92 -19.44 -21.85 -30.03
N ALA A 93 -19.64 -20.72 -29.35
CA ALA A 93 -20.43 -19.61 -29.89
C ALA A 93 -19.72 -18.93 -31.07
N GLN A 94 -18.39 -18.77 -30.99
CA GLN A 94 -17.58 -18.23 -32.09
C GLN A 94 -17.61 -19.14 -33.31
N LEU A 95 -17.53 -20.46 -33.12
CA LEU A 95 -17.61 -21.45 -34.22
C LEU A 95 -19.00 -21.53 -34.88
N LYS A 96 -20.07 -21.03 -34.22
CA LYS A 96 -21.43 -20.97 -34.77
C LYS A 96 -21.76 -19.66 -35.47
N ILE A 97 -20.87 -18.67 -35.38
CA ILE A 97 -21.02 -17.35 -36.02
C ILE A 97 -20.34 -17.32 -37.40
N GLU A 98 -19.54 -18.32 -37.73
CA GLU A 98 -18.97 -18.58 -39.07
C GLU A 98 -19.89 -19.49 -39.91
#